data_AF-A0AA40GB48-F1
#
_entry.id   AF-A0AA40GB48-F1
#
_cell.length_a   1.000
_cell.length_b   1.000
_cell.length_c   1.000
_cell.angle_alpha   90.00
_cell.angle_beta   90.00
_cell.angle_gamma   90.00
#
_symmetry.space_group_name_H-M   'P 1'
#
loop_
_entity.id
_entity.type
_entity.pdbx_description
1 polymer ?
#
loop_
_entity_poly.entity_id
_entity_poly.type
_entity_poly.pdbx_seq_one_letter_code
_entity_poly.pdbx_strand_id
1 'polypeptide(L)'
;MGTVVAGVTLLAFVTVAHAALARTAFEKLTDYDYRGTTYYSVRNLSLYECQGWCREEAECQAAAFSFVVNPLAPMQDTLCQLQNETAATNPAAQPQRAANMYYMTKLQIRSENVCLRPWSFERVPNKMIRGLDNALIYTSTKEACLAACLNEHRFTCRSVEYNYVTLQCHLSDSDRRTTGQYVQFVDAQGVDYFENLCLKGTVR
;
A
#
# COMPACT_ATOMS: atom_id res chain seq x y z
N MET A 1 -16.35 70.26 5.40
CA MET A 1 -15.43 69.26 4.79
C MET A 1 -14.86 68.42 5.91
N GLY A 2 -15.42 67.22 6.16
CA GLY A 2 -14.91 66.26 7.13
C GLY A 2 -14.67 64.93 6.40
N THR A 3 -13.42 64.50 6.32
CA THR A 3 -12.97 63.32 5.59
C THR A 3 -13.24 62.06 6.40
N VAL A 4 -14.00 61.12 5.84
CA VAL A 4 -14.23 59.79 6.41
C VAL A 4 -13.00 58.94 6.10
N VAL A 5 -12.26 58.53 7.13
CA VAL A 5 -11.14 57.59 7.00
C VAL A 5 -11.73 56.18 6.95
N ALA A 6 -11.71 55.56 5.77
CA ALA A 6 -12.08 54.16 5.59
C ALA A 6 -10.94 53.26 6.08
N GLY A 7 -11.11 52.64 7.24
CA GLY A 7 -10.19 51.62 7.75
C GLY A 7 -10.34 50.32 6.95
N VAL A 8 -9.30 49.94 6.21
CA VAL A 8 -9.23 48.64 5.54
C VAL A 8 -8.85 47.59 6.57
N THR A 9 -9.80 46.76 6.99
CA THR A 9 -9.52 45.56 7.80
C THR A 9 -8.94 44.48 6.90
N LEU A 10 -7.63 44.25 7.01
CA LEU A 10 -6.94 43.17 6.34
C LEU A 10 -7.28 41.84 7.05
N LEU A 11 -8.33 41.16 6.59
CA LEU A 11 -8.62 39.77 7.00
C LEU A 11 -7.52 38.86 6.43
N ALA A 12 -6.58 38.45 7.29
CA ALA A 12 -5.61 37.42 6.96
C ALA A 12 -6.36 36.08 6.77
N PHE A 13 -6.61 35.69 5.53
CA PHE A 13 -7.05 34.34 5.20
C PHE A 13 -5.88 33.38 5.47
N VAL A 14 -5.86 32.78 6.66
CA VAL A 14 -5.04 31.60 6.91
C VAL A 14 -5.65 30.48 6.08
N THR A 15 -5.08 30.22 4.91
CA THR A 15 -5.40 29.01 4.14
C THR A 15 -4.88 27.83 4.95
N VAL A 16 -5.75 27.22 5.75
CA VAL A 16 -5.48 25.92 6.35
C VAL A 16 -5.40 24.94 5.20
N ALA A 17 -4.17 24.64 4.76
CA ALA A 17 -3.92 23.50 3.90
C ALA A 17 -4.51 22.29 4.62
N HIS A 18 -5.60 21.74 4.10
CA HIS A 18 -6.18 20.51 4.61
C HIS A 18 -5.14 19.41 4.39
N ALA A 19 -4.28 19.18 5.39
CA ALA A 19 -3.44 18.01 5.40
C ALA A 19 -4.38 16.81 5.42
N ALA A 20 -4.47 16.10 4.29
CA ALA A 20 -5.29 14.90 4.21
C ALA A 20 -4.91 13.95 5.35
N LEU A 21 -5.90 13.61 6.18
CA LEU A 21 -5.71 12.69 7.29
C LEU A 21 -5.17 11.37 6.73
N ALA A 22 -4.10 10.84 7.33
CA ALA A 22 -3.60 9.53 6.96
C ALA A 22 -4.65 8.46 7.30
N ARG A 23 -4.91 7.56 6.34
CA ARG A 23 -5.83 6.44 6.50
C ARG A 23 -5.06 5.13 6.58
N THR A 24 -5.51 4.24 7.46
CA THR A 24 -4.95 2.89 7.61
C THR A 24 -5.23 2.06 6.35
N ALA A 25 -4.16 1.61 5.71
CA ALA A 25 -4.16 0.70 4.58
C ALA A 25 -3.24 -0.49 4.88
N PHE A 26 -3.22 -1.47 3.98
CA PHE A 26 -2.26 -2.57 4.03
C PHE A 26 -1.68 -2.83 2.64
N GLU A 27 -0.41 -3.19 2.60
CA GLU A 27 0.16 -3.93 1.48
C GLU A 27 0.22 -5.41 1.83
N LYS A 28 -0.04 -6.28 0.85
CA LYS A 28 0.10 -7.73 0.99
C LYS A 28 1.25 -8.23 0.13
N LEU A 29 2.14 -9.04 0.70
CA LEU A 29 3.09 -9.90 0.00
C LEU A 29 2.61 -11.35 0.07
N THR A 30 2.84 -12.11 -1.00
CA THR A 30 2.46 -13.54 -1.10
C THR A 30 3.72 -14.41 -1.12
N ASP A 31 3.70 -15.50 -0.36
CA ASP A 31 4.80 -16.45 -0.19
C ASP A 31 6.09 -15.86 0.38
N TYR A 32 5.93 -14.78 1.16
CA TYR A 32 7.00 -14.07 1.82
C TYR A 32 6.61 -13.75 3.26
N ASP A 33 7.63 -13.50 4.07
CA ASP A 33 7.55 -13.07 5.46
C ASP A 33 8.62 -12.02 5.75
N TYR A 34 8.45 -11.29 6.84
CA TYR A 34 9.49 -10.45 7.40
C TYR A 34 9.73 -10.80 8.87
N ARG A 35 10.99 -10.69 9.28
CA ARG A 35 11.34 -10.76 10.69
C ARG A 35 10.66 -9.64 11.45
N GLY A 36 10.14 -9.96 12.62
CA GLY A 36 9.45 -9.03 13.49
C GLY A 36 9.22 -9.64 14.87
N THR A 37 8.60 -8.87 15.75
CA THR A 37 8.29 -9.27 17.12
C THR A 37 6.81 -9.65 17.18
N THR A 38 6.51 -10.94 17.25
CA THR A 38 5.13 -11.44 17.38
C THR A 38 4.68 -11.33 18.84
N TYR A 39 3.64 -10.54 19.10
CA TYR A 39 3.06 -10.38 20.44
C TYR A 39 1.75 -11.13 20.61
N TYR A 40 1.11 -11.53 19.51
CA TYR A 40 -0.16 -12.24 19.53
C TYR A 40 -0.23 -13.29 18.42
N SER A 41 -0.80 -14.45 18.74
CA SER A 41 -0.91 -15.59 17.83
C SER A 41 -2.21 -16.33 18.06
N VAL A 42 -2.89 -16.69 16.98
CA VAL A 42 -4.19 -17.36 17.02
C VAL A 42 -4.34 -18.31 15.82
N ARG A 43 -5.11 -19.38 15.98
CA ARG A 43 -5.35 -20.39 14.94
C ARG A 43 -6.82 -20.43 14.51
N ASN A 44 -7.08 -21.02 13.35
CA ASN A 44 -8.42 -21.34 12.85
C ASN A 44 -9.32 -20.12 12.64
N LEU A 45 -8.75 -19.05 12.09
CA LEU A 45 -9.46 -17.85 11.66
C LEU A 45 -9.25 -17.59 10.16
N SER A 46 -10.14 -16.81 9.57
CA SER A 46 -10.03 -16.34 8.21
C SER A 46 -8.94 -15.26 8.05
N LEU A 47 -8.49 -15.08 6.81
CA LEU A 47 -7.60 -13.98 6.43
C LEU A 47 -8.20 -12.60 6.77
N TYR A 48 -9.51 -12.45 6.62
CA TYR A 48 -10.23 -11.20 6.89
C TYR A 48 -10.25 -10.87 8.38
N GLU A 49 -10.45 -11.86 9.24
CA GLU A 49 -10.38 -11.68 10.70
C GLU A 49 -8.96 -11.31 11.14
N CYS A 50 -7.93 -11.99 10.60
CA CYS A 50 -6.52 -11.71 10.93
C CYS A 50 -6.16 -10.26 10.57
N GLN A 51 -6.51 -9.83 9.36
CA GLN A 51 -6.29 -8.48 8.88
C GLN A 51 -7.11 -7.46 9.70
N GLY A 52 -8.36 -7.78 10.02
CA GLY A 52 -9.25 -6.96 10.83
C GLY A 52 -8.67 -6.66 12.20
N TRP A 53 -8.20 -7.68 12.92
CA TRP A 53 -7.54 -7.49 14.22
C TRP A 53 -6.30 -6.61 14.12
N CYS A 54 -5.43 -6.84 13.13
CA CYS A 54 -4.29 -5.94 12.96
C CYS A 54 -4.71 -4.51 12.64
N ARG A 55 -5.82 -4.28 11.91
CA ARG A 55 -6.32 -2.93 11.61
C ARG A 55 -6.75 -2.18 12.86
N GLU A 56 -7.43 -2.87 13.78
CA GLU A 56 -7.99 -2.30 15.00
C GLU A 56 -6.93 -2.10 16.09
N GLU A 57 -6.01 -3.05 16.23
CA GLU A 57 -4.95 -2.99 17.22
C GLU A 57 -3.93 -1.88 16.92
N ALA A 58 -3.76 -0.94 17.85
CA ALA A 58 -2.89 0.22 17.67
C ALA A 58 -1.41 -0.17 17.52
N GLU A 59 -0.97 -1.18 18.28
CA GLU A 59 0.41 -1.64 18.26
C GLU A 59 0.76 -2.50 17.04
N CYS A 60 -0.24 -3.09 16.36
CA CYS A 60 0.02 -3.96 15.22
C CYS A 60 0.62 -3.19 14.03
N GLN A 61 1.83 -3.56 13.63
CA GLN A 61 2.53 -3.04 12.45
C GLN A 61 2.44 -4.01 11.26
N ALA A 62 2.31 -5.32 11.51
CA ALA A 62 2.13 -6.31 10.46
C ALA A 62 1.38 -7.55 10.96
N ALA A 63 0.76 -8.27 10.03
CA ALA A 63 0.13 -9.56 10.26
C ALA A 63 0.71 -10.60 9.30
N ALA A 64 1.22 -11.70 9.85
CA ALA A 64 1.65 -12.88 9.11
C ALA A 64 0.55 -13.95 9.18
N PHE A 65 -0.09 -14.23 8.05
CA PHE A 65 -1.15 -15.23 7.94
C PHE A 65 -0.63 -16.43 7.15
N SER A 66 -0.51 -17.59 7.80
CA SER A 66 -0.12 -18.85 7.17
C SER A 66 -1.29 -19.82 7.11
N PHE A 67 -1.31 -20.65 6.07
CA PHE A 67 -2.35 -21.63 5.85
C PHE A 67 -1.76 -22.95 5.33
N VAL A 68 -2.29 -24.06 5.82
CA VAL A 68 -1.89 -25.39 5.35
C VAL A 68 -2.76 -25.78 4.17
N VAL A 69 -2.13 -26.03 3.03
CA VAL A 69 -2.80 -26.58 1.85
C VAL A 69 -2.74 -28.11 1.93
N ASN A 70 -3.75 -28.71 2.57
CA ASN A 70 -3.92 -30.17 2.58
C ASN A 70 -5.13 -30.56 1.71
N PRO A 71 -4.92 -31.20 0.54
CA PRO A 71 -6.01 -31.58 -0.36
C PRO A 71 -6.90 -32.69 0.20
N LEU A 72 -6.48 -33.37 1.27
CA LEU A 72 -7.20 -34.47 1.91
C LEU A 72 -7.90 -34.04 3.21
N ALA A 73 -7.62 -32.84 3.72
CA ALA A 73 -8.27 -32.33 4.93
C ALA A 73 -9.54 -31.54 4.55
N PRO A 74 -10.66 -31.74 5.28
CA PRO A 74 -11.89 -30.98 5.05
C PRO A 74 -11.78 -29.52 5.48
N MET A 75 -10.79 -29.16 6.30
CA MET A 75 -10.55 -27.80 6.77
C MET A 75 -9.07 -27.44 6.61
N GLN A 76 -8.83 -26.16 6.29
CA GLN A 76 -7.48 -25.60 6.22
C GLN A 76 -7.07 -25.10 7.60
N ASP A 77 -6.00 -25.64 8.15
CA ASP A 77 -5.40 -25.11 9.37
C ASP A 77 -4.77 -23.75 9.05
N THR A 78 -5.21 -22.71 9.76
CA THR A 78 -4.68 -21.35 9.60
C THR A 78 -4.04 -20.87 10.89
N LEU A 79 -3.03 -20.01 10.75
CA LEU A 79 -2.33 -19.35 11.85
C LEU A 79 -2.13 -17.88 11.49
N CYS A 80 -2.61 -16.99 12.36
CA CYS A 80 -2.36 -15.55 12.28
C CYS A 80 -1.42 -15.13 13.41
N GLN A 81 -0.39 -14.38 13.06
CA GLN A 81 0.56 -13.80 13.99
C GLN A 81 0.59 -12.27 13.80
N LEU A 82 0.28 -11.53 14.86
CA LEU A 82 0.36 -10.08 14.85
C LEU A 82 1.73 -9.64 15.38
N GLN A 83 2.35 -8.71 14.66
CA GLN A 83 3.67 -8.18 14.96
C GLN A 83 3.57 -6.70 15.34
N ASN A 84 4.19 -6.32 16.45
CA ASN A 84 4.28 -4.90 16.87
C ASN A 84 5.54 -4.22 16.35
N GLU A 85 6.52 -5.00 15.89
CA GLU A 85 7.71 -4.53 15.17
C GLU A 85 7.92 -5.43 13.95
N THR A 86 8.36 -4.83 12.84
CA THR A 86 8.65 -5.56 11.60
C THR A 86 9.80 -4.92 10.85
N ALA A 87 10.65 -5.75 10.24
CA ALA A 87 11.68 -5.31 9.31
C ALA A 87 11.11 -4.75 7.99
N ALA A 88 9.83 -4.98 7.67
CA ALA A 88 9.19 -4.51 6.44
C ALA A 88 9.19 -2.98 6.27
N THR A 89 9.33 -2.24 7.37
CA THR A 89 9.44 -0.77 7.38
C THR A 89 10.83 -0.28 6.98
N ASN A 90 11.84 -1.15 6.99
CA ASN A 90 13.20 -0.84 6.56
C ASN A 90 13.36 -1.10 5.05
N PRO A 91 13.64 -0.07 4.22
CA PRO A 91 13.88 -0.22 2.78
C PRO A 91 14.98 -1.23 2.41
N ALA A 92 15.97 -1.43 3.28
CA ALA A 92 17.07 -2.36 3.05
C ALA A 92 16.74 -3.81 3.45
N ALA A 93 15.63 -4.04 4.14
CA ALA A 93 15.24 -5.38 4.55
C ALA A 93 14.66 -6.16 3.37
N GLN A 94 15.23 -7.35 3.14
CA GLN A 94 14.68 -8.28 2.16
C GLN A 94 13.70 -9.25 2.82
N PRO A 95 12.55 -9.54 2.18
CA PRO A 95 11.62 -10.53 2.67
C PRO A 95 12.21 -11.95 2.56
N GLN A 96 11.87 -12.81 3.51
CA GLN A 96 12.23 -14.24 3.46
C GLN A 96 11.11 -15.03 2.77
N ARG A 97 11.45 -16.01 1.93
CA ARG A 97 10.43 -16.89 1.32
C ARG A 97 9.74 -17.71 2.40
N ALA A 98 8.41 -17.73 2.37
CA ALA A 98 7.58 -18.50 3.29
C ALA A 98 6.35 -18.98 2.52
N ALA A 99 6.36 -20.25 2.07
CA ALA A 99 5.28 -20.78 1.25
C ALA A 99 3.94 -20.82 1.99
N ASN A 100 2.85 -20.58 1.26
CA ASN A 100 1.48 -20.54 1.80
C ASN A 100 1.33 -19.49 2.91
N MET A 101 1.93 -18.32 2.69
CA MET A 101 1.87 -17.20 3.62
C MET A 101 1.44 -15.92 2.91
N TYR A 102 0.58 -15.16 3.58
CA TYR A 102 0.29 -13.77 3.27
C TYR A 102 0.83 -12.89 4.38
N TYR A 103 1.81 -12.05 4.02
CA TYR A 103 2.37 -11.07 4.94
C TYR A 103 1.77 -9.71 4.62
N MET A 104 1.13 -9.10 5.61
CA MET A 104 0.41 -7.84 5.46
C MET A 104 1.04 -6.78 6.35
N THR A 105 1.63 -5.74 5.74
CA THR A 105 2.22 -4.61 6.46
C THR A 105 1.19 -3.50 6.58
N LYS A 106 0.96 -2.99 7.79
CA LYS A 106 0.09 -1.84 8.03
C LYS A 106 0.76 -0.58 7.50
N LEU A 107 0.00 0.22 6.77
CA LEU A 107 0.44 1.47 6.15
C LEU A 107 -0.43 2.64 6.63
N GLN A 108 0.15 3.83 6.64
CA GLN A 108 -0.56 5.09 6.86
C GLN A 108 -0.48 5.94 5.58
N ILE A 109 -1.55 5.92 4.79
CA ILE A 109 -1.59 6.53 3.45
C ILE A 109 -2.39 7.83 3.50
N ARG A 110 -1.79 8.94 3.05
CA ARG A 110 -2.44 10.26 2.98
C ARG A 110 -3.30 10.39 1.71
N SER A 111 -4.38 9.63 1.66
CA SER A 111 -5.38 9.70 0.58
C SER A 111 -6.75 9.31 1.10
N GLU A 112 -7.78 10.04 0.66
CA GLU A 112 -9.17 9.69 0.93
C GLU A 112 -9.68 8.52 0.06
N ASN A 113 -8.94 8.18 -1.01
CA ASN A 113 -9.28 7.09 -1.93
C ASN A 113 -8.81 5.71 -1.45
N VAL A 114 -8.28 5.59 -0.23
CA VAL A 114 -8.02 4.29 0.41
C VAL A 114 -9.35 3.53 0.53
N CYS A 115 -9.42 2.36 -0.11
CA CYS A 115 -10.60 1.51 -0.16
C CYS A 115 -10.73 0.59 1.07
N LEU A 116 -11.96 0.13 1.34
CA LEU A 116 -12.29 -0.79 2.44
C LEU A 116 -11.99 -2.26 2.13
N ARG A 117 -10.90 -2.51 1.38
CA ARG A 117 -10.42 -3.88 1.13
C ARG A 117 -9.47 -4.32 2.25
N PRO A 118 -9.28 -5.64 2.43
CA PRO A 118 -8.33 -6.13 3.44
C PRO A 118 -6.92 -5.55 3.24
N TRP A 119 -6.49 -5.42 1.99
CA TRP A 119 -5.31 -4.66 1.60
C TRP A 119 -5.62 -3.77 0.39
N SER A 120 -4.95 -2.61 0.35
CA SER A 120 -5.09 -1.63 -0.72
C SER A 120 -4.12 -1.90 -1.86
N PHE A 121 -2.99 -2.55 -1.55
CA PHE A 121 -1.96 -2.85 -2.53
C PHE A 121 -1.45 -4.30 -2.41
N GLU A 122 -1.14 -4.92 -3.54
CA GLU A 122 -0.30 -6.13 -3.58
C GLU A 122 1.12 -5.75 -3.97
N ARG A 123 2.11 -6.11 -3.15
CA ARG A 123 3.52 -5.79 -3.37
C ARG A 123 4.24 -6.99 -3.96
N VAL A 124 5.05 -6.74 -4.99
CA VAL A 124 5.98 -7.71 -5.56
C VAL A 124 7.39 -7.11 -5.51
N PRO A 125 8.28 -7.65 -4.65
CA PRO A 125 9.60 -7.06 -4.45
C PRO A 125 10.53 -7.28 -5.65
N ASN A 126 11.42 -6.32 -5.91
CA ASN A 126 12.42 -6.37 -6.99
C ASN A 126 11.85 -6.63 -8.39
N LYS A 127 10.71 -6.04 -8.70
CA LYS A 127 10.00 -6.20 -9.99
C LYS A 127 9.54 -4.86 -10.54
N MET A 128 9.38 -4.81 -11.86
CA MET A 128 8.78 -3.69 -12.59
C MET A 128 8.09 -4.15 -13.88
N ILE A 129 7.25 -3.30 -14.44
CA ILE A 129 6.71 -3.35 -15.79
C ILE A 129 7.54 -2.43 -16.69
N ARG A 130 8.22 -3.00 -17.69
CA ARG A 130 9.08 -2.20 -18.56
C ARG A 130 8.29 -1.37 -19.57
N GLY A 131 8.41 -0.05 -19.48
CA GLY A 131 8.04 0.89 -20.55
C GLY A 131 6.55 1.25 -20.65
N LEU A 132 5.80 1.02 -19.57
CA LEU A 132 4.37 1.40 -19.47
C LEU A 132 4.14 2.48 -18.40
N ASP A 133 5.12 3.37 -18.21
CA ASP A 133 5.05 4.47 -17.24
C ASP A 133 4.26 5.65 -17.82
N ASN A 134 3.17 6.04 -17.16
CA ASN A 134 2.36 7.19 -17.55
C ASN A 134 2.82 8.48 -16.87
N ALA A 135 3.38 8.38 -15.66
CA ALA A 135 3.93 9.52 -14.94
C ALA A 135 5.11 9.10 -14.07
N LEU A 136 6.09 10.01 -13.95
CA LEU A 136 7.21 9.90 -13.04
C LEU A 136 7.17 11.05 -12.03
N ILE A 137 7.23 10.73 -10.75
CA ILE A 137 7.40 11.70 -9.66
C ILE A 137 8.57 11.27 -8.75
N TYR A 138 9.03 12.19 -7.92
CA TYR A 138 10.06 11.92 -6.91
C TYR A 138 9.47 12.08 -5.51
N THR A 139 9.68 11.08 -4.66
CA THR A 139 9.17 11.11 -3.30
C THR A 139 10.04 10.30 -2.35
N SER A 140 10.23 10.81 -1.13
CA SER A 140 11.09 10.19 -0.12
C SER A 140 10.49 8.97 0.56
N THR A 141 9.20 8.70 0.38
CA THR A 141 8.54 7.53 0.97
C THR A 141 7.67 6.77 -0.04
N LYS A 142 7.65 5.45 0.12
CA LYS A 142 6.75 4.54 -0.60
C LYS A 142 5.29 4.95 -0.39
N GLU A 143 4.90 5.29 0.83
CA GLU A 143 3.52 5.66 1.19
C GLU A 143 3.04 6.89 0.40
N ALA A 144 3.93 7.85 0.15
CA ALA A 144 3.63 9.01 -0.68
C ALA A 144 3.52 8.64 -2.18
N CYS A 145 4.32 7.68 -2.66
CA CYS A 145 4.16 7.12 -4.00
C CYS A 145 2.80 6.43 -4.19
N LEU A 146 2.42 5.58 -3.23
CA LEU A 146 1.11 4.91 -3.20
C LEU A 146 -0.05 5.92 -3.12
N ALA A 147 0.09 6.97 -2.29
CA ALA A 147 -0.89 8.05 -2.20
C ALA A 147 -1.06 8.80 -3.54
N ALA A 148 0.04 9.04 -4.26
CA ALA A 148 -0.02 9.71 -5.56
C ALA A 148 -0.82 8.89 -6.58
N CYS A 149 -0.65 7.57 -6.60
CA CYS A 149 -1.47 6.69 -7.45
C CYS A 149 -2.96 6.73 -7.11
N LEU A 150 -3.30 6.69 -5.82
CA LEU A 150 -4.69 6.77 -5.36
C LEU A 150 -5.35 8.12 -5.67
N ASN A 151 -4.55 9.16 -5.83
CA ASN A 151 -5.00 10.53 -6.12
C ASN A 151 -4.78 10.92 -7.59
N GLU A 152 -4.37 9.98 -8.45
CA GLU A 152 -4.20 10.26 -9.87
C GLU A 152 -5.57 10.37 -10.55
N HIS A 153 -5.74 11.42 -11.34
CA HIS A 153 -6.99 11.77 -12.00
C HIS A 153 -6.87 11.84 -13.51
N ARG A 154 -5.64 11.93 -14.05
CA ARG A 154 -5.37 11.98 -15.49
C ARG A 154 -5.58 10.62 -16.15
N PHE A 155 -5.37 9.54 -15.39
CA PHE A 155 -5.59 8.16 -15.80
C PHE A 155 -5.95 7.30 -14.58
N THR A 156 -6.51 6.12 -14.82
CA THR A 156 -6.74 5.14 -13.74
C THR A 156 -5.43 4.48 -13.37
N CYS A 157 -4.76 4.93 -12.32
CA CYS A 157 -3.51 4.32 -11.86
C CYS A 157 -3.76 2.89 -11.34
N ARG A 158 -3.29 1.89 -12.10
CA ARG A 158 -3.43 0.45 -11.79
C ARG A 158 -2.23 -0.11 -11.05
N SER A 159 -1.04 0.45 -11.26
CA SER A 159 0.15 0.05 -10.55
C SER A 159 1.12 1.20 -10.33
N VAL A 160 2.03 1.00 -9.40
CA VAL A 160 3.20 1.86 -9.21
C VAL A 160 4.47 1.07 -9.00
N GLU A 161 5.59 1.72 -9.29
CA GLU A 161 6.92 1.23 -9.02
C GLU A 161 7.67 2.24 -8.19
N TYR A 162 8.24 1.81 -7.07
CA TYR A 162 9.00 2.67 -6.19
C TYR A 162 10.46 2.21 -6.10
N ASN A 163 11.38 3.08 -6.50
CA ASN A 163 12.81 2.86 -6.38
C ASN A 163 13.33 3.47 -5.07
N TYR A 164 13.80 2.62 -4.17
CA TYR A 164 14.26 3.04 -2.84
C TYR A 164 15.60 3.80 -2.86
N VAL A 165 16.36 3.72 -3.95
CA VAL A 165 17.66 4.38 -4.11
C VAL A 165 17.51 5.74 -4.77
N THR A 166 16.80 5.80 -5.90
CA THR A 166 16.64 7.04 -6.68
C THR A 166 15.43 7.87 -6.23
N LEU A 167 14.59 7.33 -5.35
CA LEU A 167 13.34 7.94 -4.89
C LEU A 167 12.33 8.20 -6.02
N GLN A 168 12.52 7.52 -7.15
CA GLN A 168 11.62 7.58 -8.29
C GLN A 168 10.36 6.76 -7.99
N CYS A 169 9.22 7.34 -8.32
CA CYS A 169 7.92 6.72 -8.27
C CYS A 169 7.30 6.80 -9.66
N HIS A 170 7.20 5.66 -10.33
CA HIS A 170 6.54 5.55 -11.64
C HIS A 170 5.11 5.08 -11.43
N LEU A 171 4.15 5.76 -12.07
CA LEU A 171 2.72 5.46 -12.00
C LEU A 171 2.29 4.96 -13.37
N SER A 172 1.52 3.87 -13.38
CA SER A 172 1.06 3.23 -14.62
C SER A 172 -0.46 3.01 -14.61
N ASP A 173 -1.08 3.16 -15.77
CA ASP A 173 -2.46 2.74 -16.04
C ASP A 173 -2.59 1.25 -16.35
N SER A 174 -1.47 0.53 -16.28
CA SER A 174 -1.33 -0.89 -16.57
C SER A 174 -0.94 -1.66 -15.31
N ASP A 175 -1.29 -2.94 -15.28
CA ASP A 175 -0.91 -3.93 -14.28
C ASP A 175 -0.40 -5.20 -14.98
N ARG A 176 0.08 -6.19 -14.23
CA ARG A 176 0.65 -7.44 -14.79
C ARG A 176 -0.35 -8.30 -15.57
N ARG A 177 -1.65 -7.98 -15.50
CA ARG A 177 -2.74 -8.70 -16.19
C ARG A 177 -3.43 -7.83 -17.24
N THR A 178 -2.89 -6.65 -17.54
CA THR A 178 -3.46 -5.74 -18.52
C THR A 178 -3.46 -6.41 -19.90
N THR A 179 -4.63 -6.40 -20.53
CA THR A 179 -4.87 -7.02 -21.83
C THR A 179 -4.84 -5.97 -22.93
N GLY A 180 -4.48 -6.38 -24.16
CA GLY A 180 -4.39 -5.46 -25.30
C GLY A 180 -3.07 -4.69 -25.41
N GLN A 181 -2.16 -4.87 -24.45
CA GLN A 181 -0.78 -4.37 -24.50
C GLN A 181 0.18 -5.49 -24.11
N TYR A 182 1.42 -5.41 -24.61
CA TYR A 182 2.45 -6.36 -24.25
C TYR A 182 3.12 -5.92 -22.94
N VAL A 183 2.78 -6.61 -21.85
CA VAL A 183 3.30 -6.31 -20.51
C VAL A 183 4.57 -7.12 -20.25
N GLN A 184 5.70 -6.43 -20.11
CA GLN A 184 6.99 -7.04 -19.73
C GLN A 184 7.23 -6.90 -18.23
N PHE A 185 6.88 -7.93 -17.45
CA PHE A 185 7.13 -7.97 -16.01
C PHE A 185 8.52 -8.57 -15.72
N VAL A 186 9.47 -7.72 -15.35
CA VAL A 186 10.91 -8.04 -15.27
C VAL A 186 11.50 -7.82 -13.88
N ASP A 187 12.65 -8.43 -13.61
CA ASP A 187 13.44 -8.17 -12.40
C ASP A 187 14.03 -6.75 -12.42
N ALA A 188 13.92 -6.06 -11.28
CA ALA A 188 14.48 -4.73 -11.06
C ALA A 188 14.93 -4.59 -9.61
N GLN A 189 16.22 -4.77 -9.37
CA GLN A 189 16.80 -4.70 -8.02
C GLN A 189 16.61 -3.31 -7.41
N GLY A 190 16.12 -3.25 -6.17
CA GLY A 190 15.86 -2.00 -5.46
C GLY A 190 14.60 -1.25 -5.91
N VAL A 191 13.79 -1.87 -6.79
CA VAL A 191 12.49 -1.36 -7.23
C VAL A 191 11.41 -2.35 -6.81
N ASP A 192 10.40 -1.86 -6.11
CA ASP A 192 9.24 -2.67 -5.78
C ASP A 192 8.03 -2.22 -6.59
N TYR A 193 7.33 -3.22 -7.13
CA TYR A 193 6.10 -3.05 -7.87
C TYR A 193 4.89 -3.25 -6.96
N PHE A 194 3.87 -2.40 -7.12
CA PHE A 194 2.65 -2.42 -6.33
C PHE A 194 1.43 -2.38 -7.23
N GLU A 195 0.51 -3.34 -7.08
CA GLU A 195 -0.80 -3.32 -7.75
C GLU A 195 -1.82 -2.58 -6.90
N ASN A 196 -2.47 -1.58 -7.47
CA ASN A 196 -3.55 -0.84 -6.84
C ASN A 196 -4.84 -1.67 -6.86
N LEU A 197 -5.37 -2.03 -5.69
CA LEU A 197 -6.63 -2.75 -5.56
C LEU A 197 -7.81 -1.86 -5.22
N CYS A 198 -7.58 -0.55 -5.06
CA CYS A 198 -8.60 0.46 -4.81
C CYS A 198 -9.19 1.06 -6.10
N LEU A 199 -9.20 0.29 -7.19
CA LEU A 199 -9.80 0.70 -8.44
C LEU A 199 -11.32 0.82 -8.28
N LYS A 200 -11.85 2.02 -8.53
CA LYS A 200 -13.29 2.22 -8.65
C LYS A 200 -13.73 1.58 -9.97
N GLY A 201 -14.65 0.62 -9.92
CA GLY A 201 -15.20 0.03 -11.13
C GLY A 201 -15.77 1.12 -12.03
N THR A 202 -15.37 1.15 -13.29
CA THR A 202 -16.01 2.00 -14.28
C THR A 202 -17.39 1.41 -14.52
N VAL A 203 -18.43 1.99 -13.91
CA VAL A 203 -19.78 1.80 -14.43
C VAL A 203 -19.76 2.51 -15.78
N ARG A 204 -19.64 1.71 -16.83
CA ARG A 204 -19.90 2.17 -18.20
C ARG A 204 -21.40 2.28 -18.40
#